data_AF-X1NNZ1-F1
#
_entry.id   AF-X1NNZ1-F1
#
_cell.length_a   1.000
_cell.length_b   1.000
_cell.length_c   1.000
_cell.angle_alpha   90.00
_cell.angle_beta   90.00
_cell.angle_gamma   90.00
#
_symmetry.space_group_name_H-M   'P 1'
#
loop_
_entity.id
_entity.type
_entity.pdbx_description
1 polymer ?
#
loop_
_entity_poly.entity_id
_entity_poly.type
_entity_poly.pdbx_seq_one_letter_code
_entity_poly.pdbx_strand_id
1 'polypeptide(L)'
;KLASLPDDTLVYCGHDYTVENYQFALSIEPDNQAVKRCLSEVRQAQRAGRQTVSSTMLCERTINPFLRADTSELKTALNMPQAQAVEVFAELRRRKDGFFV
;
A
#
# COMPACT_ATOMS: atom_id res chain seq x y z
N LYS A 1 12.53 9.47 3.76
CA LYS A 1 13.65 9.47 2.78
C LYS A 1 13.28 8.87 1.42
N LEU A 2 12.42 7.84 1.31
CA LEU A 2 11.87 7.39 0.01
C LEU A 2 10.66 8.21 -0.43
N ALA A 3 9.74 8.49 0.50
CA ALA A 3 8.53 9.29 0.27
C ALA A 3 8.78 10.77 -0.10
N SER A 4 10.02 11.19 -0.36
CA SER A 4 10.39 12.52 -0.85
C SER A 4 10.94 12.50 -2.28
N LEU A 5 11.04 11.33 -2.90
CA LEU A 5 11.52 11.18 -4.28
C LEU A 5 10.47 11.71 -5.30
N PRO A 6 10.90 12.14 -6.50
CA PRO A 6 9.98 12.55 -7.56
C PRO A 6 8.91 11.50 -7.88
N ASP A 7 7.74 11.96 -8.28
CA ASP A 7 6.56 11.12 -8.51
C ASP A 7 6.75 10.06 -9.62
N ASP A 8 7.57 10.36 -10.62
CA ASP A 8 7.94 9.49 -11.74
C ASP A 8 9.05 8.50 -11.40
N THR A 9 9.61 8.55 -10.19
CA THR A 9 10.65 7.62 -9.76
C THR A 9 10.11 6.19 -9.78
N LEU A 10 10.76 5.31 -10.54
CA LEU A 10 10.45 3.89 -10.58
C LEU A 10 10.93 3.19 -9.31
N VAL A 11 10.04 2.40 -8.73
CA VAL A 11 10.30 1.59 -7.53
C VAL A 11 10.42 0.14 -7.96
N TYR A 12 11.62 -0.41 -7.81
CA TYR A 12 11.91 -1.82 -8.03
C TYR A 12 12.03 -2.53 -6.69
N CYS A 13 11.03 -3.35 -6.34
CA CYS A 13 10.99 -4.06 -5.07
C CYS A 13 11.79 -5.38 -5.14
N GLY A 14 12.42 -5.77 -4.02
CA GLY A 14 13.24 -6.98 -3.95
C GLY A 14 12.46 -8.30 -3.96
N HIS A 15 11.13 -8.25 -3.71
CA HIS A 15 10.25 -9.41 -3.69
C HIS A 15 8.86 -9.02 -4.23
N ASP A 16 8.21 -9.93 -4.96
CA ASP A 16 6.86 -9.73 -5.48
C ASP A 16 5.80 -10.08 -4.42
N TYR A 17 5.63 -9.19 -3.45
CA TYR A 17 4.52 -9.23 -2.48
C TYR A 17 3.35 -8.34 -2.89
N THR A 18 3.25 -7.98 -4.18
CA THR A 18 2.37 -6.91 -4.65
C THR A 18 0.90 -7.22 -4.37
N VAL A 19 0.45 -8.42 -4.70
CA VAL A 19 -0.95 -8.85 -4.48
C VAL A 19 -1.31 -8.87 -3.00
N GLU A 20 -0.46 -9.48 -2.18
CA GLU A 20 -0.69 -9.61 -0.74
C GLU A 20 -0.65 -8.24 -0.03
N ASN A 21 0.23 -7.34 -0.47
CA ASN A 21 0.28 -5.95 0.00
C ASN A 21 -1.00 -5.18 -0.33
N TYR A 22 -1.56 -5.36 -1.53
CA TYR A 22 -2.83 -4.72 -1.89
C TYR A 22 -4.02 -5.34 -1.17
N GLN A 23 -4.03 -6.66 -0.96
CA GLN A 23 -5.05 -7.31 -0.14
C GLN A 23 -5.02 -6.80 1.30
N PHE A 24 -3.82 -6.61 1.86
CA PHE A 24 -3.65 -5.97 3.16
C PHE A 24 -4.13 -4.52 3.14
N ALA A 25 -3.76 -3.73 2.14
CA ALA A 25 -4.22 -2.35 2.04
C ALA A 25 -5.77 -2.25 1.98
N LEU A 26 -6.43 -3.16 1.25
CA LEU A 26 -7.89 -3.23 1.19
C LEU A 26 -8.55 -3.77 2.48
N SER A 27 -7.84 -4.49 3.33
CA SER A 27 -8.39 -4.88 4.64
C SER A 27 -8.44 -3.70 5.61
N ILE A 28 -7.65 -2.65 5.35
CA ILE A 28 -7.65 -1.40 6.12
C ILE A 28 -8.57 -0.35 5.47
N GLU A 29 -8.40 -0.08 4.18
CA GLU A 29 -9.20 0.89 3.41
C GLU A 29 -10.01 0.16 2.32
N PRO A 30 -11.12 -0.52 2.66
CA PRO A 30 -11.87 -1.38 1.72
C PRO A 30 -12.49 -0.61 0.54
N ASP A 31 -12.62 0.71 0.65
CA ASP A 31 -13.19 1.56 -0.40
C ASP A 31 -12.13 2.31 -1.22
N ASN A 32 -10.84 2.07 -0.99
CA ASN A 32 -9.76 2.68 -1.76
C ASN A 32 -9.75 2.17 -3.21
N GLN A 33 -10.36 2.94 -4.11
CA GLN A 33 -10.52 2.59 -5.52
C GLN A 33 -9.18 2.48 -6.27
N ALA A 34 -8.17 3.26 -5.85
CA ALA A 34 -6.84 3.18 -6.44
C ALA A 34 -6.21 1.80 -6.17
N VAL A 35 -6.29 1.31 -4.92
CA VAL A 35 -5.80 -0.02 -4.55
C VAL A 35 -6.56 -1.12 -5.30
N LYS A 36 -7.90 -1.02 -5.40
CA LYS A 36 -8.73 -1.98 -6.17
C LYS A 36 -8.31 -2.06 -7.64
N ARG A 37 -8.07 -0.91 -8.27
CA ARG A 37 -7.62 -0.82 -9.65
C ARG A 37 -6.24 -1.47 -9.83
N CYS A 38 -5.26 -1.08 -9.01
CA CYS A 38 -3.91 -1.64 -9.08
C CYS A 38 -3.91 -3.16 -8.85
N LEU A 39 -4.72 -3.67 -7.91
CA LEU A 39 -4.88 -5.11 -7.69
C LEU A 39 -5.45 -5.84 -8.91
N SER A 40 -6.43 -5.25 -9.60
CA SER A 40 -6.98 -5.82 -10.83
C SER A 40 -5.92 -5.86 -11.95
N GLU A 41 -5.16 -4.78 -12.12
CA GLU A 41 -4.10 -4.68 -13.14
C GLU A 41 -2.98 -5.70 -12.89
N VAL A 42 -2.53 -5.84 -11.64
CA VAL A 42 -1.51 -6.83 -11.25
C VAL A 42 -2.00 -8.26 -11.47
N ARG A 43 -3.23 -8.59 -11.09
CA ARG A 43 -3.81 -9.92 -11.34
C ARG A 43 -3.94 -10.23 -12.83
N GLN A 44 -4.28 -9.24 -13.65
CA GLN A 44 -4.32 -9.39 -15.11
C GLN A 44 -2.92 -9.62 -15.69
N ALA A 45 -1.92 -8.87 -15.24
CA ALA A 45 -0.54 -9.04 -15.67
C ALA A 45 0.03 -10.42 -15.28
N GLN A 46 -0.22 -10.89 -14.05
CA GLN A 46 0.18 -12.22 -13.60
C GLN A 46 -0.47 -13.33 -14.43
N ARG A 47 -1.77 -13.23 -14.73
CA ARG A 47 -2.46 -14.18 -15.64
C ARG A 47 -1.88 -14.20 -17.05
N ALA A 48 -1.31 -13.09 -17.49
CA ALA A 48 -0.63 -12.96 -18.78
C ALA A 48 0.86 -13.31 -18.73
N GLY A 49 1.39 -13.81 -17.59
CA GLY A 49 2.79 -14.17 -17.42
C GLY A 49 3.76 -12.97 -17.40
N ARG A 50 3.26 -11.75 -17.16
CA ARG A 50 4.08 -10.53 -17.08
C ARG A 50 4.54 -10.27 -15.65
N GLN A 51 5.77 -9.79 -15.50
CA GLN A 51 6.30 -9.31 -14.23
C GLN A 51 5.63 -7.98 -13.82
N THR A 52 5.32 -7.85 -12.53
CA THR A 52 4.64 -6.66 -11.94
C THR A 52 5.53 -5.88 -10.98
N VAL A 53 6.84 -6.16 -10.98
CA VAL A 53 7.82 -5.73 -9.95
C VAL A 53 8.22 -4.24 -10.00
N SER A 54 7.63 -3.45 -10.88
CA SER A 54 7.89 -2.00 -10.96
C SER A 54 6.62 -1.19 -10.79
N SER A 55 6.62 -0.27 -9.82
CA SER A 55 5.63 0.80 -9.65
C SER A 55 6.31 2.17 -9.73
N THR A 56 5.55 3.26 -9.59
CA THR A 56 6.11 4.62 -9.42
C THR A 56 5.94 5.08 -7.98
N MET A 57 6.76 6.04 -7.54
CA MET A 57 6.60 6.66 -6.22
C MET A 57 5.23 7.31 -6.04
N LEU A 58 4.65 7.89 -7.10
CA LEU A 58 3.26 8.39 -7.07
C LEU A 58 2.26 7.27 -6.77
N CYS A 59 2.42 6.13 -7.45
CA CYS A 59 1.59 4.95 -7.24
C CYS A 59 1.69 4.50 -5.77
N GLU A 60 2.92 4.32 -5.26
CA GLU A 60 3.18 3.93 -3.87
C GLU A 60 2.55 4.91 -2.86
N ARG A 61 2.66 6.23 -3.04
CA ARG A 61 2.02 7.20 -2.13
C ARG A 61 0.50 7.10 -2.12
N THR A 62 -0.09 6.63 -3.22
CA THR A 62 -1.55 6.53 -3.37
C THR A 62 -2.08 5.24 -2.74
N ILE A 63 -1.34 4.14 -2.82
CA ILE A 63 -1.86 2.79 -2.48
C ILE A 63 -1.16 2.11 -1.31
N ASN A 64 0.04 2.56 -0.94
CA ASN A 64 0.82 1.94 0.13
C ASN A 64 0.42 2.50 1.50
N PRO A 65 -0.23 1.72 2.38
CA PRO A 65 -0.71 2.23 3.66
C PRO A 65 0.44 2.74 4.55
N PHE A 66 1.65 2.19 4.41
CA PHE A 66 2.81 2.64 5.19
C PHE A 66 3.29 4.03 4.78
N LEU A 67 3.07 4.45 3.53
CA LEU A 67 3.37 5.81 3.06
C LEU A 67 2.23 6.79 3.34
N ARG A 68 1.05 6.27 3.70
CA ARG A 68 -0.16 7.02 4.02
C ARG A 68 -0.42 7.14 5.54
N ALA A 69 0.52 6.73 6.38
CA ALA A 69 0.37 6.70 7.84
C ALA A 69 -0.04 8.04 8.47
N ASP A 70 0.22 9.17 7.81
CA ASP A 70 -0.14 10.49 8.31
C ASP A 70 -1.50 11.00 7.82
N THR A 71 -2.14 10.33 6.86
CA THR A 71 -3.39 10.82 6.27
C THR A 71 -4.57 10.65 7.24
N SER A 72 -5.50 11.61 7.20
CA SER A 72 -6.70 11.57 8.05
C SER A 72 -7.60 10.38 7.72
N GLU A 73 -7.65 9.96 6.46
CA GLU A 73 -8.43 8.82 6.00
C GLU A 73 -7.92 7.53 6.64
N LEU A 74 -6.61 7.30 6.61
CA LEU A 74 -6.02 6.07 7.14
C LEU A 74 -6.08 6.03 8.67
N LYS A 75 -5.83 7.18 9.33
CA LYS A 75 -6.04 7.35 10.77
C LYS A 75 -7.48 7.02 11.16
N THR A 76 -8.47 7.46 10.38
CA THR A 76 -9.88 7.17 10.61
C THR A 76 -10.20 5.70 10.40
N ALA A 77 -9.70 5.10 9.31
CA ALA A 77 -9.88 3.68 9.00
C ALA A 77 -9.32 2.75 10.10
N LEU A 78 -8.26 3.19 10.80
CA LEU A 78 -7.66 2.47 11.92
C LEU A 78 -8.27 2.83 13.29
N ASN A 79 -9.25 3.73 13.34
CA ASN A 79 -9.83 4.29 14.57
C ASN A 79 -8.79 4.98 15.48
N MET A 80 -7.87 5.71 14.87
CA MET A 80 -6.75 6.43 15.50
C MET A 80 -6.66 7.90 15.04
N PRO A 81 -7.74 8.70 15.09
CA PRO A 81 -7.79 10.03 14.47
C PRO A 81 -6.78 11.06 15.02
N GLN A 82 -6.33 10.88 16.27
CA GLN A 82 -5.40 11.79 16.96
C GLN A 82 -3.98 11.22 17.08
N ALA A 83 -3.74 10.02 16.54
CA ALA A 83 -2.43 9.39 16.64
C ALA A 83 -1.40 10.06 15.72
N GLN A 84 -0.16 10.06 16.17
CA GLN A 84 0.99 10.45 15.37
C GLN A 84 1.25 9.43 14.27
N ALA A 85 1.82 9.86 13.15
CA ALA A 85 2.11 8.99 12.01
C ALA A 85 2.95 7.75 12.39
N VAL A 86 3.85 7.88 13.37
CA VAL A 86 4.68 6.77 13.87
C VAL A 86 3.85 5.69 14.59
N GLU A 87 2.82 6.09 15.33
CA GLU A 87 1.93 5.17 16.05
C GLU A 87 1.03 4.43 15.07
N VAL A 88 0.51 5.14 14.07
CA VAL A 88 -0.25 4.57 12.95
C VAL A 88 0.59 3.57 12.16
N PHE A 89 1.86 3.92 11.88
CA PHE A 89 2.78 3.02 11.19
C PHE A 89 3.04 1.74 12.00
N ALA A 90 3.27 1.86 13.32
CA ALA A 90 3.48 0.71 14.19
C ALA A 90 2.26 -0.21 14.23
N GLU A 91 1.06 0.38 14.29
CA GLU A 91 -0.21 -0.33 14.21
C GLU A 91 -0.36 -1.12 12.91
N LEU A 92 -0.12 -0.46 11.77
CA LEU A 92 -0.17 -1.09 10.45
C LEU A 92 0.79 -2.27 10.36
N ARG A 93 2.02 -2.11 10.88
CA ARG A 93 3.02 -3.18 10.89
C ARG A 93 2.53 -4.38 11.69
N ARG A 94 2.01 -4.14 12.90
CA ARG A 94 1.46 -5.18 13.76
C ARG A 94 0.28 -5.92 13.10
N ARG A 95 -0.63 -5.21 12.41
CA ARG A 95 -1.73 -5.85 11.67
C ARG A 95 -1.21 -6.67 10.50
N LYS A 96 -0.22 -6.17 9.76
CA LYS A 96 0.38 -6.89 8.63
C LYS A 96 1.10 -8.16 9.07
N ASP A 97 1.79 -8.12 10.21
CA ASP A 97 2.51 -9.29 10.75
C ASP A 97 1.58 -10.44 11.14
N GLY A 98 0.32 -10.14 11.49
CA GLY A 98 -0.72 -11.14 11.75
C GLY A 98 -1.69 -11.37 10.59
N PHE A 99 -1.45 -10.76 9.42
CA PHE A 99 -2.33 -10.86 8.26
C PHE A 99 -1.92 -12.06 7.42
N PHE A 100 -2.79 -13.08 7.37
CA PHE A 100 -2.64 -14.25 6.53
C PHE A 100 -3.76 -14.23 5.50
N VAL A 101 -3.41 -14.35 4.21
CA VAL A 101 -4.37 -14.39 3.08
C VAL A 101 -4.49 -15.80 2.53
#